data_AF-A0A4R2RUP1-F1
#
_entry.id   AF-A0A4R2RUP1-F1
#
_cell.length_a   1.000
_cell.length_b   1.000
_cell.length_c   1.000
_cell.angle_alpha   90.00
_cell.angle_beta   90.00
_cell.angle_gamma   90.00
#
_symmetry.space_group_name_H-M   'P 1'
#
loop_
_entity.id
_entity.type
_entity.pdbx_description
1 polymer ?
#
loop_
_entity_poly.entity_id
_entity_poly.type
_entity_poly.pdbx_seq_one_letter_code
_entity_poly.pdbx_strand_id
1 'polypeptide(L)'
;MRKALKRIKKNIKGFTLVELMVVVLIIGILIAIAIPMYTKAQESAMDKTTRANARMIHGAVSQWQAQENRTDFPNETQLKNFFQSGGWPKGPNNIEYNYANGVVTITNVPYNGFNGNNTNL
;
A
#
# COMPACT_ATOMS: atom_id res chain seq x y z
N MET A 1 -28.67 69.46 3.05
CA MET A 1 -28.70 68.02 3.37
C MET A 1 -27.30 67.42 3.16
N ARG A 2 -26.53 67.16 4.22
CA ARG A 2 -25.27 66.40 4.13
C ARG A 2 -25.42 65.15 5.01
N LYS A 3 -25.77 64.02 4.37
CA LYS A 3 -25.81 62.72 5.04
C LYS A 3 -24.36 62.33 5.34
N ALA A 4 -23.98 62.34 6.61
CA ALA A 4 -22.69 61.86 7.07
C ALA A 4 -22.56 60.37 6.73
N LEU A 5 -21.60 60.04 5.86
CA LEU A 5 -21.17 58.67 5.57
C LEU A 5 -20.56 58.08 6.84
N LYS A 6 -21.39 57.38 7.61
CA LYS A 6 -20.98 56.58 8.76
C LYS A 6 -20.10 55.43 8.25
N ARG A 7 -18.77 55.65 8.23
CA ARG A 7 -17.78 54.63 7.88
C ARG A 7 -17.93 53.46 8.86
N ILE A 8 -18.42 52.33 8.37
CA ILE A 8 -18.40 51.06 9.08
C ILE A 8 -16.93 50.64 9.17
N LYS A 9 -16.27 50.96 10.28
CA LYS A 9 -14.94 50.44 10.60
C LYS A 9 -15.13 48.96 10.93
N LYS A 10 -15.06 48.10 9.91
CA LYS A 10 -15.07 46.64 10.08
C LYS A 10 -13.78 46.31 10.85
N ASN A 11 -13.89 45.99 12.14
CA ASN A 11 -12.77 45.53 12.95
C ASN A 11 -12.33 44.17 12.42
N ILE A 12 -11.44 44.17 11.42
CA ILE A 12 -10.76 42.97 10.97
C ILE A 12 -9.75 42.65 12.07
N LYS A 13 -10.12 41.78 13.00
CA LYS A 13 -9.17 41.21 13.96
C LYS A 13 -8.19 40.34 13.15
N GLY A 14 -6.93 40.76 13.09
CA GLY A 14 -5.86 39.97 12.46
C GLY A 14 -5.49 38.78 13.34
N PHE A 15 -5.07 37.69 12.71
CA PHE A 15 -4.51 36.52 13.37
C PHE A 15 -3.23 36.92 14.11
N THR A 16 -3.09 36.58 15.39
CA THR A 16 -1.86 36.91 16.12
C THR A 16 -0.75 35.95 15.72
N LEU A 17 0.49 36.44 15.69
CA LEU A 17 1.65 35.60 15.38
C LEU A 17 1.79 34.47 16.43
N VAL A 18 1.44 34.76 17.68
CA VAL A 18 1.43 33.79 18.79
C VAL A 18 0.42 32.67 18.56
N GLU A 19 -0.80 32.97 18.07
CA GLU A 19 -1.79 31.94 17.71
C GLU A 19 -1.24 30.99 16.64
N LEU A 20 -0.50 31.49 15.65
CA LEU A 20 0.11 30.64 14.63
C LEU A 20 1.23 29.77 15.22
N MET A 21 2.05 30.34 16.10
CA MET A 21 3.20 29.64 16.69
C MET A 21 2.79 28.42 17.52
N VAL A 22 1.77 28.57 18.36
CA VAL A 22 1.29 27.44 19.19
C VAL A 22 0.69 26.35 18.31
N VAL A 23 0.01 26.71 17.22
CA VAL A 23 -0.58 25.74 16.30
C VAL A 23 0.49 24.91 15.59
N VAL A 24 1.53 25.55 15.02
CA VAL A 24 2.60 24.80 14.34
C VAL A 24 3.44 23.97 15.32
N LEU A 25 3.57 24.41 16.58
CA LEU A 25 4.21 23.63 17.63
C LEU A 25 3.43 22.33 17.91
N ILE A 26 2.11 22.42 18.09
CA ILE A 26 1.27 21.23 18.33
C ILE A 26 1.30 20.30 17.11
N ILE A 27 1.17 20.84 15.89
CA ILE A 27 1.26 20.05 14.65
C ILE A 27 2.62 19.35 14.55
N GLY A 28 3.72 20.03 14.92
CA GLY A 28 5.05 19.44 14.92
C GLY A 28 5.18 18.21 15.83
N ILE A 29 4.61 18.27 17.03
CA ILE A 29 4.59 17.14 17.97
C ILE A 29 3.77 15.97 17.40
N LEU A 30 2.61 16.25 16.82
CA LEU A 30 1.76 15.22 16.21
C LEU A 30 2.45 14.52 15.04
N ILE A 31 3.10 15.29 14.16
CA ILE A 31 3.80 14.75 12.98
C ILE A 31 4.98 13.86 13.39
N ALA A 32 5.73 14.23 14.42
CA ALA A 32 6.87 13.46 14.91
C ALA A 32 6.49 12.02 15.29
N ILE A 33 5.29 11.80 15.83
CA ILE A 33 4.77 10.47 16.17
C ILE A 33 4.04 9.84 14.98
N ALA A 34 3.31 10.63 14.20
CA ALA A 34 2.47 10.13 13.12
C ALA A 34 3.27 9.51 11.97
N ILE A 35 4.39 10.11 11.55
CA ILE A 35 5.21 9.61 10.42
C ILE A 35 5.74 8.18 10.66
N PRO A 36 6.47 7.88 11.75
CA PRO A 36 7.00 6.53 11.97
C PRO A 36 5.88 5.49 12.19
N MET A 37 4.75 5.90 12.75
CA MET A 37 3.59 5.01 12.90
C MET A 37 2.94 4.70 11.55
N TYR A 38 2.75 5.71 10.71
CA TYR A 38 2.13 5.57 9.40
C TYR A 38 2.98 4.70 8.46
N THR A 39 4.30 4.93 8.43
CA THR A 39 5.24 4.13 7.62
C THR A 39 5.19 2.65 8.01
N LYS A 40 5.26 2.33 9.31
CA LYS A 40 5.13 0.94 9.79
C LYS A 40 3.78 0.31 9.44
N ALA A 41 2.69 1.06 9.56
CA ALA A 41 1.36 0.57 9.19
C ALA A 41 1.26 0.27 7.69
N GLN A 42 1.85 1.13 6.86
CA GLN A 42 1.93 0.95 5.42
C GLN A 42 2.77 -0.29 5.06
N GLU A 43 3.94 -0.47 5.65
CA GLU A 43 4.79 -1.65 5.46
C GLU A 43 4.05 -2.95 5.85
N SER A 44 3.37 -2.96 7.00
CA SER A 44 2.59 -4.11 7.45
C SER A 44 1.44 -4.45 6.49
N ALA A 45 0.76 -3.43 5.96
CA ALA A 45 -0.30 -3.63 4.96
C ALA A 45 0.26 -4.24 3.67
N MET A 46 1.39 -3.70 3.17
CA MET A 46 2.07 -4.22 1.98
C MET A 46 2.46 -5.68 2.17
N ASP A 47 3.02 -6.03 3.33
CA ASP A 47 3.44 -7.38 3.65
C ASP A 47 2.27 -8.39 3.69
N LYS A 48 1.14 -7.98 4.26
CA LYS A 48 -0.09 -8.78 4.25
C LYS A 48 -0.62 -9.00 2.83
N THR A 49 -0.66 -7.94 2.02
CA THR A 49 -1.07 -8.04 0.61
C THR A 49 -0.13 -8.94 -0.17
N THR A 50 1.18 -8.80 0.03
CA THR A 50 2.18 -9.61 -0.67
C THR A 50 2.05 -11.10 -0.37
N ARG A 51 1.87 -11.46 0.91
CA ARG A 51 1.59 -12.85 1.28
C ARG A 51 0.25 -13.35 0.76
N ALA A 52 -0.78 -12.51 0.73
CA ALA A 52 -2.07 -12.88 0.16
C ALA A 52 -1.96 -13.19 -1.34
N ASN A 53 -1.23 -12.36 -2.10
CA ASN A 53 -0.98 -12.57 -3.52
C ASN A 53 -0.20 -13.87 -3.78
N ALA A 54 0.86 -14.15 -3.01
CA ALA A 54 1.58 -15.41 -3.13
C ALA A 54 0.67 -16.63 -2.88
N ARG A 55 -0.21 -16.56 -1.88
CA ARG A 55 -1.21 -17.62 -1.62
C ARG A 55 -2.23 -17.77 -2.76
N MET A 56 -2.62 -16.69 -3.43
CA MET A 56 -3.49 -16.79 -4.61
C MET A 56 -2.81 -17.54 -5.76
N ILE A 57 -1.51 -17.31 -5.97
CA ILE A 57 -0.71 -18.05 -6.96
C ILE A 57 -0.63 -19.54 -6.58
N HIS A 58 -0.38 -19.84 -5.32
CA HIS A 58 -0.39 -21.23 -4.82
C HIS A 58 -1.75 -21.91 -4.99
N GLY A 59 -2.84 -21.18 -4.71
CA GLY A 59 -4.20 -21.63 -4.98
C GLY A 59 -4.43 -21.95 -6.46
N ALA A 60 -3.95 -21.10 -7.37
CA ALA A 60 -4.02 -21.37 -8.81
C ALA A 60 -3.25 -22.63 -9.21
N VAL A 61 -2.11 -22.92 -8.57
CA VAL A 61 -1.35 -24.16 -8.85
C VAL A 61 -2.15 -25.38 -8.41
N SER A 62 -2.68 -25.35 -7.18
CA SER A 62 -3.51 -26.45 -6.67
C SER A 62 -4.77 -26.68 -7.52
N GLN A 63 -5.36 -25.60 -8.04
CA GLN A 63 -6.51 -25.67 -8.93
C GLN A 63 -6.15 -26.31 -10.28
N TRP A 64 -4.99 -25.96 -10.86
CA TRP A 64 -4.51 -26.58 -12.09
C TRP A 64 -4.24 -28.08 -11.90
N GLN A 65 -3.56 -28.44 -10.82
CA GLN A 65 -3.28 -29.85 -10.46
C GLN A 65 -4.56 -30.67 -10.32
N ALA A 66 -5.59 -30.10 -9.70
CA ALA A 66 -6.89 -30.74 -9.55
C ALA A 66 -7.64 -30.89 -10.89
N GLN A 67 -7.53 -29.92 -11.80
CA GLN A 67 -8.20 -29.96 -13.10
C GLN A 67 -7.55 -30.95 -14.08
N GLU A 68 -6.23 -31.01 -14.11
CA GLU A 68 -5.50 -31.90 -15.02
C GLU A 68 -5.19 -33.27 -14.38
N ASN A 69 -5.55 -33.48 -13.11
CA ASN A 69 -5.22 -34.67 -12.32
C ASN A 69 -3.71 -34.97 -12.33
N ARG A 70 -2.89 -33.93 -12.12
CA ARG A 70 -1.43 -34.00 -12.14
C ARG A 70 -0.81 -33.59 -10.81
N THR A 71 0.40 -34.07 -10.56
CA THR A 71 1.18 -33.77 -9.34
C THR A 71 2.43 -32.94 -9.62
N ASP A 72 2.73 -32.65 -10.88
CA ASP A 72 3.81 -31.74 -11.25
C ASP A 72 3.36 -30.27 -11.17
N PHE A 73 4.28 -29.37 -11.45
CA PHE A 73 4.03 -27.94 -11.38
C PHE A 73 3.71 -27.38 -12.78
N PRO A 74 2.66 -26.57 -12.92
CA PRO A 74 2.39 -25.88 -14.19
C PRO A 74 3.54 -24.94 -14.53
N ASN A 75 3.67 -24.60 -15.81
CA ASN A 75 4.48 -23.46 -16.24
C ASN A 75 3.72 -22.13 -16.06
N GLU A 76 4.43 -21.01 -16.17
CA GLU A 76 3.84 -19.67 -15.95
C GLU A 76 2.66 -19.37 -16.90
N THR A 77 2.74 -19.79 -18.16
CA THR A 77 1.66 -19.56 -19.14
C THR A 77 0.39 -20.32 -18.78
N GLN A 78 0.51 -21.58 -18.35
CA GLN A 78 -0.62 -22.38 -17.87
C GLN A 78 -1.25 -21.74 -16.64
N LEU A 79 -0.43 -21.21 -15.74
CA LEU A 79 -0.91 -20.60 -14.50
C LEU A 79 -1.61 -19.25 -14.74
N LYS A 80 -1.12 -18.44 -15.69
CA LYS A 80 -1.75 -17.17 -16.09
C LYS A 80 -3.19 -17.35 -16.56
N ASN A 81 -3.54 -18.52 -17.11
CA ASN A 81 -4.91 -18.82 -17.53
C ASN A 81 -5.91 -18.91 -16.36
N PHE A 82 -5.46 -18.97 -15.11
CA PHE A 82 -6.34 -18.92 -13.94
C PHE A 82 -6.64 -17.49 -13.48
N PHE A 83 -5.95 -16.49 -14.04
CA PHE A 83 -6.10 -15.07 -13.73
C PHE A 83 -6.77 -14.32 -14.90
N GLN A 84 -7.94 -14.80 -15.33
CA GLN A 84 -8.58 -14.45 -16.61
C GLN A 84 -9.11 -13.00 -16.73
N SER A 85 -8.98 -12.15 -15.72
CA SER A 85 -9.46 -10.75 -15.81
C SER A 85 -8.66 -9.75 -14.98
N GLY A 86 -8.04 -10.17 -13.87
CA GLY A 86 -7.17 -9.32 -13.06
C GLY A 86 -5.72 -9.24 -13.57
N GLY A 87 -5.35 -10.11 -14.52
CA GLY A 87 -3.96 -10.32 -14.90
C GLY A 87 -3.14 -10.95 -13.77
N TRP A 88 -1.86 -11.15 -14.05
CA TRP A 88 -0.93 -11.67 -13.05
C TRP A 88 -0.89 -10.75 -11.81
N PRO A 89 -0.92 -11.30 -10.58
CA PRO A 89 -0.92 -10.49 -9.37
C PRO A 89 0.23 -9.46 -9.37
N LYS A 90 -0.09 -8.22 -9.02
CA LYS A 90 0.89 -7.14 -8.81
C LYS A 90 0.75 -6.61 -7.40
N GLY A 91 1.87 -6.40 -6.73
CA GLY A 91 1.88 -5.93 -5.37
C GLY A 91 1.92 -4.41 -5.32
N PRO A 92 1.70 -3.82 -4.13
CA PRO A 92 1.91 -2.40 -3.90
C PRO A 92 3.36 -2.00 -4.27
N ASN A 93 3.57 -0.75 -4.67
CA ASN A 93 4.91 -0.20 -4.97
C ASN A 93 5.73 -1.03 -5.99
N ASN A 94 5.08 -1.60 -6.99
CA ASN A 94 5.72 -2.40 -8.04
C ASN A 94 6.43 -3.67 -7.52
N ILE A 95 5.95 -4.23 -6.40
CA ILE A 95 6.32 -5.58 -5.98
C ILE A 95 5.84 -6.56 -7.05
N GLU A 96 6.75 -7.40 -7.50
CA GLU A 96 6.53 -8.37 -8.57
C GLU A 96 6.58 -9.80 -8.00
N TYR A 97 5.81 -10.68 -8.63
CA TYR A 97 5.79 -12.11 -8.31
C TYR A 97 6.25 -12.85 -9.56
N ASN A 98 7.24 -13.71 -9.41
CA ASN A 98 7.70 -14.60 -10.45
C ASN A 98 7.39 -16.03 -10.00
N TYR A 99 7.00 -16.88 -10.94
CA TYR A 99 6.66 -18.26 -10.63
C TYR A 99 7.44 -19.21 -11.52
N ALA A 100 8.14 -20.16 -10.90
CA ALA A 100 8.87 -21.20 -11.59
C ALA A 100 8.89 -22.47 -10.75
N ASN A 101 8.52 -23.60 -11.37
CA ASN A 101 8.65 -24.95 -10.79
C ASN A 101 8.10 -25.07 -9.35
N GLY A 102 6.90 -24.52 -9.11
CA GLY A 102 6.27 -24.59 -7.79
C GLY A 102 6.79 -23.58 -6.75
N VAL A 103 7.72 -22.71 -7.15
CA VAL A 103 8.26 -21.65 -6.29
C VAL A 103 7.75 -20.30 -6.75
N VAL A 104 7.17 -19.55 -5.82
CA VAL A 104 6.85 -18.13 -6.03
C VAL A 104 7.98 -17.30 -5.46
N THR A 105 8.65 -16.54 -6.33
CA THR A 105 9.71 -15.60 -5.98
C THR A 105 9.16 -14.18 -5.98
N ILE A 106 9.51 -13.39 -4.98
CA ILE A 106 8.99 -12.04 -4.79
C ILE A 106 10.15 -11.05 -4.92
N THR A 107 10.00 -10.10 -5.85
CA THR A 107 11.04 -9.13 -6.20
C THR A 107 10.55 -7.70 -5.97
N ASN A 108 11.49 -6.75 -5.97
CA ASN A 108 11.23 -5.30 -5.79
C ASN A 108 10.53 -4.94 -4.48
N VAL A 109 10.89 -5.59 -3.37
CA VAL A 109 10.31 -5.28 -2.06
C VAL A 109 10.96 -4.01 -1.49
N PRO A 110 10.20 -2.91 -1.24
CA PRO A 110 10.76 -1.60 -0.90
C PRO A 110 11.04 -1.41 0.59
N TYR A 111 10.75 -2.41 1.44
CA TYR A 111 10.93 -2.32 2.89
C TYR A 111 11.75 -3.50 3.43
N ASN A 112 12.63 -3.18 4.38
CA ASN A 112 13.50 -4.15 5.03
C ASN A 112 12.71 -4.88 6.12
N GLY A 113 12.12 -6.03 5.78
CA GLY A 113 11.30 -6.81 6.72
C GLY A 113 10.52 -7.96 6.09
N PHE A 114 10.45 -8.00 4.75
CA PHE A 114 9.89 -9.13 4.05
C PHE A 114 10.86 -10.32 4.08
N ASN A 115 10.55 -11.33 4.89
CA ASN A 115 11.32 -12.58 5.00
C ASN A 115 10.70 -13.73 4.18
N GLY A 116 10.08 -13.41 3.04
CA GLY A 116 9.27 -14.35 2.26
C GLY A 116 9.70 -14.47 0.81
N ASN A 117 10.95 -14.11 0.48
CA ASN A 117 11.41 -13.88 -0.89
C ASN A 117 11.13 -15.09 -1.81
N ASN A 118 11.14 -16.31 -1.25
CA ASN A 118 10.81 -17.52 -1.96
C ASN A 118 9.79 -18.30 -1.12
N THR A 119 8.59 -18.50 -1.65
CA THR A 119 7.60 -19.40 -1.03
C THR A 119 7.45 -20.64 -1.90
N ASN A 120 7.79 -21.80 -1.34
CA ASN A 120 7.55 -23.09 -1.99
C ASN A 120 6.10 -23.54 -1.73
N LEU A 121 5.54 -24.28 -2.67
CA LEU A 121 4.33 -25.08 -2.49
C LEU A 121 4.54 -26.25 -1.55
#